data_AF-A0A3B4H371-F1
#
_entry.id   AF-A0A3B4H371-F1
#
_cell.length_a   1.000
_cell.length_b   1.000
_cell.length_c   1.000
_cell.angle_alpha   90.00
_cell.angle_beta   90.00
_cell.angle_gamma   90.00
#
_symmetry.space_group_name_H-M   'P 1'
#
loop_
_entity.id
_entity.type
_entity.pdbx_description
1 polymer ?
#
loop_
_entity_poly.entity_id
_entity_poly.type
_entity_poly.pdbx_seq_one_letter_code
_entity_poly.pdbx_strand_id
1 'polypeptide(L)'
;MSKATVKKLHWRSKVLKRATPAVTTELGLAIGGGADYGEFPFVTAAPGGGPTVGDIILEIGGTPVLGMTLGDVRGVLNSCPHPIRIKTVSPGSSLCKDLRLYLSKCFTPGSMDSQLQQLIRENLYLRAVPSPHKTCDTA
;
A
#
# COMPACT_ATOMS: atom_id res chain seq x y z
N MET A 1 -35.90 -2.45 -19.29
CA MET A 1 -34.55 -2.11 -19.81
C MET A 1 -33.73 -1.53 -18.66
N SER A 2 -33.01 -2.38 -17.91
CA SER A 2 -32.22 -1.93 -16.75
C SER A 2 -30.97 -1.21 -17.25
N LYS A 3 -30.92 0.11 -17.04
CA LYS A 3 -29.70 0.91 -17.21
C LYS A 3 -28.63 0.30 -16.31
N ALA A 4 -27.68 -0.44 -16.90
CA ALA A 4 -26.49 -0.87 -16.23
C ALA A 4 -25.67 0.38 -15.89
N THR A 5 -25.87 0.90 -14.68
CA THR A 5 -25.01 1.93 -14.11
C THR A 5 -23.60 1.35 -14.12
N VAL A 6 -22.74 1.87 -15.00
CA VAL A 6 -21.31 1.58 -15.00
C VAL A 6 -20.80 2.11 -13.66
N LYS A 7 -20.85 1.25 -12.63
CA LYS A 7 -20.28 1.53 -11.32
C LYS A 7 -18.83 1.85 -11.59
N LYS A 8 -18.47 3.13 -11.41
CA LYS A 8 -17.10 3.62 -11.43
C LYS A 8 -16.31 2.67 -10.53
N LEU A 9 -15.57 1.73 -11.14
CA LEU A 9 -14.86 0.68 -10.42
C LEU A 9 -13.78 1.38 -9.61
N HIS A 10 -14.05 1.56 -8.32
CA HIS A 10 -13.14 2.14 -7.34
C HIS A 10 -11.84 1.34 -7.34
N TRP A 11 -10.70 1.96 -7.01
CA TRP A 11 -9.41 1.26 -7.06
C TRP A 11 -9.43 -0.05 -6.26
N ARG A 12 -10.26 -0.14 -5.21
CA ARG A 12 -10.44 -1.36 -4.41
C ARG A 12 -10.94 -2.56 -5.21
N SER A 13 -11.71 -2.35 -6.27
CA SER A 13 -12.14 -3.42 -7.19
C SER A 13 -11.05 -3.84 -8.18
N LYS A 14 -9.98 -3.03 -8.31
CA LYS A 14 -8.78 -3.32 -9.11
C LYS A 14 -7.63 -3.86 -8.26
N VAL A 15 -7.87 -4.13 -6.98
CA VAL A 15 -6.85 -4.69 -6.08
C VAL A 15 -6.58 -6.12 -6.49
N LEU A 16 -5.35 -6.34 -6.93
CA LEU A 16 -4.85 -7.64 -7.30
C LEU A 16 -4.12 -8.22 -6.10
N LYS A 17 -4.63 -9.36 -5.60
CA LYS A 17 -3.94 -10.13 -4.57
C LYS A 17 -3.07 -11.15 -5.28
N ARG A 18 -1.75 -11.05 -5.11
CA ARG A 18 -0.82 -12.05 -5.63
C ARG A 18 0.02 -12.62 -4.49
N ALA A 19 0.26 -13.92 -4.56
CA ALA A 19 1.22 -14.56 -3.69
C ALA A 19 2.53 -14.68 -4.48
N THR A 20 3.62 -14.16 -3.93
CA THR A 20 4.95 -14.36 -4.51
C THR A 20 5.58 -15.59 -3.86
N PRO A 21 5.90 -16.65 -4.62
CA PRO A 21 6.64 -17.78 -4.08
C PRO A 21 8.05 -17.32 -3.68
N ALA A 22 8.55 -17.85 -2.58
CA ALA A 22 9.90 -17.62 -2.10
C ALA A 22 10.89 -18.36 -3.02
N VAL A 23 11.15 -17.84 -4.21
CA VAL A 23 12.23 -18.37 -5.02
C VAL A 23 13.52 -17.77 -4.46
N THR A 24 14.06 -18.49 -3.48
CA THR A 24 15.47 -18.55 -3.08
C THR A 24 16.29 -17.26 -3.16
N THR A 25 16.59 -16.73 -1.98
CA THR A 25 17.76 -15.89 -1.63
C THR A 25 17.74 -14.43 -2.08
N GLU A 26 17.10 -14.07 -3.18
CA GLU A 26 16.91 -12.67 -3.52
C GLU A 26 15.45 -12.44 -3.87
N LEU A 27 14.70 -11.79 -2.98
CA LEU A 27 13.36 -11.25 -3.27
C LEU A 27 13.53 -10.28 -4.45
N GLY A 28 13.54 -10.78 -5.69
CA GLY A 28 13.70 -9.94 -6.88
C GLY A 28 12.56 -8.95 -7.08
N LEU A 29 11.58 -8.94 -6.16
CA LEU A 29 10.62 -7.87 -6.00
C LEU A 29 11.34 -6.59 -5.54
N ALA A 30 11.72 -5.77 -6.51
CA ALA A 30 12.21 -4.43 -6.23
C ALA A 30 11.02 -3.51 -5.97
N ILE A 31 11.14 -2.69 -4.93
CA ILE A 31 10.15 -1.68 -4.53
C ILE A 31 10.82 -0.32 -4.66
N GLY A 32 10.09 0.66 -5.18
CA GLY A 32 10.48 2.06 -5.24
C GLY A 32 9.42 2.98 -4.63
N GLY A 33 9.70 4.28 -4.60
CA GLY A 33 8.88 5.27 -3.93
C GLY A 33 8.98 5.14 -2.41
N GLY A 34 7.91 5.49 -1.70
CA GLY A 34 7.88 5.52 -0.24
C GLY A 34 7.53 6.91 0.30
N ALA A 35 7.04 6.93 1.53
CA ALA A 35 6.65 8.17 2.20
C ALA A 35 7.77 9.22 2.26
N ASP A 36 9.02 8.76 2.37
CA ASP A 36 10.25 9.55 2.34
C ASP A 36 10.46 10.28 1.01
N TYR A 37 9.94 9.75 -0.09
CA TYR A 37 9.93 10.39 -1.41
C TYR A 37 8.64 11.18 -1.69
N GLY A 38 7.66 11.13 -0.79
CA GLY A 38 6.32 11.67 -1.03
C GLY A 38 5.55 10.86 -2.08
N GLU A 39 5.88 9.59 -2.27
CA GLU A 39 5.27 8.68 -3.23
C GLU A 39 4.72 7.43 -2.55
N PHE A 40 3.72 6.79 -3.14
CA PHE A 40 3.30 5.46 -2.71
C PHE A 40 4.38 4.42 -3.02
N PRO A 41 4.56 3.40 -2.17
CA PRO A 41 5.43 2.29 -2.52
C PRO A 41 4.88 1.60 -3.76
N PHE A 42 5.71 1.42 -4.78
CA PHE A 42 5.33 0.78 -6.04
C PHE A 42 6.36 -0.26 -6.46
N VAL A 43 5.92 -1.22 -7.26
CA VAL A 43 6.77 -2.30 -7.75
C VAL A 43 7.67 -1.77 -8.86
N THR A 44 8.98 -1.88 -8.71
CA THR A 44 9.96 -1.49 -9.75
C THR A 44 10.46 -2.69 -10.55
N ALA A 45 10.49 -3.89 -9.94
CA ALA A 45 10.80 -5.14 -10.61
C ALA A 45 10.07 -6.29 -9.91
N ALA A 46 9.65 -7.31 -10.67
CA ALA A 46 9.01 -8.51 -10.12
C ALA A 46 9.29 -9.73 -11.02
N PRO A 47 10.39 -10.48 -10.79
CA PRO A 47 10.69 -11.68 -11.55
C PRO A 47 9.71 -12.81 -11.22
N GLY A 48 9.34 -13.61 -12.22
CA GLY A 48 8.68 -14.90 -12.01
C GLY A 48 7.17 -14.88 -11.70
N GLY A 49 6.41 -13.92 -12.25
CA GLY A 49 4.93 -13.96 -12.17
C GLY A 49 4.30 -13.27 -10.95
N GLY A 50 5.08 -12.44 -10.26
CA GLY A 50 4.64 -11.60 -9.14
C GLY A 50 3.72 -10.42 -9.53
N PRO A 51 3.66 -9.38 -8.67
CA PRO A 51 2.98 -8.11 -8.95
C PRO A 51 3.46 -7.43 -10.24
N THR A 52 2.60 -6.62 -10.88
CA THR A 52 2.99 -5.91 -12.11
C THR A 52 3.92 -4.75 -11.76
N VAL A 53 4.98 -4.57 -12.56
CA VAL A 53 5.85 -3.39 -12.45
C VAL A 53 5.01 -2.13 -12.65
N GLY A 54 5.17 -1.17 -11.74
CA GLY A 54 4.43 0.07 -11.68
C GLY A 54 3.16 0.03 -10.83
N ASP A 55 2.70 -1.15 -10.38
CA ASP A 55 1.56 -1.24 -9.46
C ASP A 55 1.93 -0.66 -8.09
N ILE A 56 0.97 0.02 -7.47
CA ILE A 56 1.06 0.55 -6.11
C ILE A 56 0.84 -0.59 -5.13
N ILE A 57 1.70 -0.69 -4.12
CA ILE A 57 1.65 -1.70 -3.08
C ILE A 57 0.79 -1.17 -1.93
N LEU A 58 -0.29 -1.88 -1.64
CA LEU A 58 -1.21 -1.55 -0.55
C LEU A 58 -0.82 -2.26 0.73
N GLU A 59 -0.46 -3.53 0.63
CA GLU A 59 -0.26 -4.41 1.78
C GLU A 59 0.74 -5.51 1.43
N ILE A 60 1.64 -5.84 2.36
CA ILE A 60 2.61 -6.93 2.26
C ILE A 60 2.43 -7.82 3.48
N GLY A 61 2.11 -9.10 3.27
CA GLY A 61 1.97 -10.10 4.32
C GLY A 61 0.90 -9.81 5.37
N GLY A 62 -0.11 -8.99 5.04
CA GLY A 62 -1.12 -8.54 6.01
C GLY A 62 -0.85 -7.14 6.59
N THR A 63 0.35 -6.60 6.39
CA THR A 63 0.74 -5.29 6.91
C THR A 63 0.51 -4.20 5.85
N PRO A 64 -0.30 -3.17 6.15
CA PRO A 64 -0.53 -2.08 5.21
C PRO A 64 0.72 -1.20 5.11
N VAL A 65 1.32 -1.14 3.93
CA VAL A 65 2.59 -0.43 3.70
C VAL A 65 2.43 1.00 3.17
N LEU A 66 1.19 1.45 3.05
CA LEU A 66 0.85 2.79 2.57
C LEU A 66 1.26 3.85 3.59
N GLY A 67 1.98 4.88 3.14
CA GLY A 67 2.53 5.89 4.05
C GLY A 67 3.73 5.40 4.87
N MET A 68 4.28 4.22 4.57
CA MET A 68 5.55 3.79 5.14
C MET A 68 6.74 4.25 4.28
N THR A 69 7.91 4.37 4.91
CA THR A 69 9.15 4.67 4.19
C THR A 69 9.59 3.48 3.35
N LEU A 70 10.41 3.73 2.32
CA LEU A 70 10.96 2.66 1.50
C LEU A 70 11.70 1.60 2.33
N GLY A 71 12.49 2.04 3.31
CA GLY A 71 13.23 1.17 4.22
C GLY A 71 12.30 0.26 5.02
N ASP A 72 11.21 0.82 5.55
CA ASP A 72 10.22 0.06 6.30
C ASP A 72 9.45 -0.95 5.45
N VAL A 73 9.08 -0.56 4.23
CA VAL A 73 8.39 -1.47 3.28
C VAL A 73 9.29 -2.66 2.95
N ARG A 74 10.59 -2.41 2.72
CA ARG A 74 11.58 -3.46 2.51
C ARG A 74 11.79 -4.31 3.77
N GLY A 75 11.77 -3.70 4.96
CA GLY A 75 11.82 -4.41 6.24
C GLY A 75 10.66 -5.38 6.40
N VAL A 76 9.43 -4.92 6.15
CA VAL A 76 8.22 -5.77 6.18
C VAL A 76 8.32 -6.91 5.16
N LEU A 77 8.73 -6.62 3.92
CA LEU A 77 8.91 -7.64 2.89
C LEU A 77 9.88 -8.74 3.34
N ASN A 78 11.00 -8.37 3.97
CA ASN A 78 11.99 -9.33 4.49
C ASN A 78 11.52 -10.05 5.78
N SER A 79 10.61 -9.45 6.54
CA SER A 79 10.12 -10.01 7.81
C SER A 79 8.92 -10.94 7.64
N CYS A 80 8.28 -10.94 6.46
CA CYS A 80 7.09 -11.75 6.22
C CYS A 80 7.43 -13.23 5.98
N PRO A 81 6.70 -14.17 6.61
CA PRO A 81 6.81 -15.59 6.31
C PRO A 81 6.28 -15.91 4.91
N HIS A 82 6.93 -16.86 4.24
CA HIS A 82 6.60 -17.23 2.87
C HIS A 82 5.49 -18.30 2.81
N PRO A 83 4.61 -18.28 1.78
CA PRO A 83 4.57 -17.35 0.65
C PRO A 83 4.00 -15.96 1.03
N ILE A 84 4.66 -14.90 0.57
CA ILE A 84 4.27 -13.53 0.89
C ILE A 84 3.04 -13.16 0.06
N ARG A 85 1.97 -12.74 0.75
CA ARG A 85 0.75 -12.23 0.11
C ARG A 85 0.87 -10.72 -0.05
N ILE A 86 0.93 -10.26 -1.30
CA ILE A 86 1.05 -8.84 -1.62
C ILE A 86 -0.24 -8.39 -2.29
N LYS A 87 -0.79 -7.27 -1.81
CA LYS A 87 -1.92 -6.60 -2.44
C LYS A 87 -1.37 -5.41 -3.20
N THR A 88 -1.53 -5.44 -4.52
CA THR A 88 -1.18 -4.31 -5.38
C THR A 88 -2.39 -3.79 -6.14
N VAL A 89 -2.28 -2.57 -6.65
CA VAL A 89 -3.30 -1.98 -7.51
C VAL A 89 -2.62 -1.15 -8.58
N SER A 90 -3.10 -1.27 -9.81
CA SER A 90 -2.55 -0.48 -10.90
C SER A 90 -2.86 1.00 -10.71
N PRO A 91 -1.86 1.89 -10.86
CA PRO A 91 -2.06 3.33 -10.73
C PRO A 91 -3.07 3.81 -11.78
N GLY A 92 -3.92 4.76 -11.38
CA GLY A 92 -4.94 5.31 -12.26
C GLY A 92 -5.53 6.60 -11.71
N SER A 93 -6.60 7.10 -12.34
CA SER A 93 -7.18 8.41 -12.01
C SER A 93 -7.63 8.54 -10.53
N SER A 94 -7.99 7.41 -9.90
CA SER A 94 -8.40 7.37 -8.50
C SER A 94 -7.24 7.23 -7.51
N LEU A 95 -6.18 6.50 -7.86
CA LEU A 95 -5.00 6.29 -7.00
C LEU A 95 -3.73 6.55 -7.82
N CYS A 96 -3.10 7.69 -7.56
CA CYS A 96 -1.85 8.10 -8.22
C CYS A 96 -0.64 7.57 -7.43
N LYS A 97 0.53 7.53 -8.06
CA LYS A 97 1.81 7.23 -7.37
C LYS A 97 2.25 8.37 -6.44
N ASP A 98 1.80 9.59 -6.68
CA ASP A 98 2.12 10.74 -5.83
C ASP A 98 1.27 10.71 -4.55
N LEU A 99 1.92 10.45 -3.42
CA LEU A 99 1.30 10.37 -2.10
C LEU A 99 0.87 11.75 -1.63
N ARG A 100 1.69 12.78 -1.87
CA ARG A 100 1.39 14.17 -1.47
C ARG A 100 0.15 14.67 -2.20
N LEU A 101 0.07 14.43 -3.50
CA LEU A 101 -1.10 14.78 -4.31
C LEU A 101 -2.34 14.01 -3.84
N TYR A 102 -2.20 12.73 -3.47
CA TYR A 102 -3.33 11.98 -2.96
C TYR A 102 -3.81 12.53 -1.62
N LEU A 103 -2.91 12.86 -0.69
CA LEU A 103 -3.23 13.44 0.62
C LEU A 103 -3.79 14.87 0.54
N SER A 104 -3.44 15.64 -0.49
CA SER A 104 -3.98 16.99 -0.70
C SER A 104 -5.40 16.99 -1.26
N LYS A 105 -5.91 15.87 -1.78
CA LYS A 105 -7.28 15.77 -2.29
C LYS A 105 -8.29 15.73 -1.14
N CYS A 106 -9.40 16.43 -1.30
CA CYS A 106 -10.54 16.31 -0.41
C CYS A 106 -11.45 15.19 -0.90
N PHE A 107 -11.56 14.11 -0.13
CA PHE A 107 -12.54 13.06 -0.37
C PHE A 107 -13.76 13.24 0.54
N THR A 108 -14.92 12.74 0.09
CA THR A 108 -16.13 12.73 0.92
C THR A 108 -15.87 11.94 2.21
N PRO A 109 -16.20 12.46 3.40
CA PRO A 109 -16.07 11.73 4.65
C PRO A 109 -16.79 10.38 4.60
N GLY A 110 -16.16 9.33 5.11
CA GLY A 110 -16.70 7.96 5.02
C GLY A 110 -16.50 7.28 3.67
N SER A 111 -15.96 7.99 2.67
CA SER A 111 -15.51 7.35 1.43
C SER A 111 -14.29 6.48 1.69
N MET A 112 -14.10 5.51 0.81
CA MET A 112 -13.00 4.56 0.88
C MET A 112 -11.64 5.24 0.69
N ASP A 113 -11.59 6.33 -0.08
CA ASP A 113 -10.39 7.15 -0.22
C ASP A 113 -10.09 7.96 1.04
N SER A 114 -11.13 8.48 1.73
CA SER A 114 -10.94 9.16 3.02
C SER A 114 -10.39 8.20 4.10
N GLN A 115 -10.85 6.94 4.12
CA GLN A 115 -10.31 5.90 4.98
C GLN A 115 -8.85 5.57 4.64
N LEU A 116 -8.51 5.49 3.35
CA LEU A 116 -7.14 5.24 2.93
C LEU A 116 -6.22 6.41 3.31
N GLN A 117 -6.65 7.64 3.10
CA GLN A 117 -5.92 8.84 3.53
C GLN A 117 -5.68 8.84 5.03
N GLN A 118 -6.70 8.47 5.82
CA GLN A 118 -6.56 8.39 7.27
C GLN A 118 -5.52 7.34 7.68
N LEU A 119 -5.59 6.14 7.10
CA LEU A 119 -4.59 5.09 7.34
C LEU A 119 -3.17 5.53 6.98
N ILE A 120 -3.00 6.20 5.83
CA ILE A 120 -1.71 6.75 5.40
C ILE A 120 -1.20 7.75 6.43
N ARG A 121 -2.06 8.67 6.89
CA ARG A 121 -1.70 9.68 7.90
C ARG A 121 -1.31 8.99 9.20
N GLU A 122 -2.06 8.00 9.65
CA GLU A 122 -1.75 7.22 10.86
C GLU A 122 -0.39 6.52 10.74
N ASN A 123 -0.10 5.86 9.62
CA ASN A 123 1.20 5.22 9.38
C ASN A 123 2.36 6.23 9.36
N LEU A 124 2.15 7.39 8.73
CA LEU A 124 3.12 8.50 8.74
C LEU A 124 3.34 9.00 10.17
N TYR A 125 2.28 9.20 10.95
CA TYR A 125 2.38 9.68 12.34
C TYR A 125 3.08 8.65 13.24
N LEU A 126 2.73 7.38 13.17
CA LEU A 126 3.29 6.32 14.02
C LEU A 126 4.79 6.07 13.76
N ARG A 127 5.28 6.39 12.55
CA ARG A 127 6.68 6.16 12.15
C ARG A 127 7.52 7.43 12.18
N ALA A 128 6.92 8.61 11.93
CA ALA A 128 7.61 9.89 12.04
C ALA A 128 7.64 10.44 13.47
N VAL A 129 6.73 10.00 14.34
CA VAL A 129 6.68 10.41 15.73
C VAL A 129 6.63 9.13 16.58
N PRO A 130 7.65 8.83 17.40
CA PRO A 130 7.51 7.79 18.40
C PRO A 130 6.46 8.28 19.39
N SER A 131 5.22 7.79 19.29
CA SER A 131 4.16 8.14 20.23
C SER A 131 4.55 7.65 21.62
N PRO A 132 4.72 8.52 22.64
CA PRO A 132 4.99 8.09 24.02
C PRO A 132 3.73 7.61 24.77
N HIS A 133 2.68 7.14 24.09
CA HIS A 133 1.42 6.77 24.74
C HIS A 133 0.84 5.47 24.20
N LYS A 134 1.48 4.37 24.58
CA LYS A 134 0.79 3.14 25.01
C LYS A 134 1.54 2.50 26.18
N THR A 135 1.68 3.24 27.27
CA THR A 135 1.61 2.61 28.60
C THR A 135 0.11 2.30 28.80
N CYS A 136 -0.26 1.02 28.91
CA CYS A 136 -0.49 0.34 30.19
C CYS A 136 -1.63 1.02 30.97
N ASP A 137 -2.74 0.40 31.36
CA ASP A 137 -3.10 -1.00 31.43
C ASP A 137 -4.63 -1.07 31.59
N THR A 138 -5.19 -2.21 31.19
CA THR A 138 -6.49 -2.66 31.68
C THR A 138 -6.42 -2.74 33.22
N ALA A 139 -7.27 -1.97 33.90
CA ALA A 139 -7.61 -2.18 35.30
C ALA A 139 -9.12 -2.36 35.40
#